data_AF-A0A0G2YKK7-F1
#
_entry.id   AF-A0A0G2YKK7-F1
#
_cell.length_a   1.000
_cell.length_b   1.000
_cell.length_c   1.000
_cell.angle_alpha   90.00
_cell.angle_beta   90.00
_cell.angle_gamma   90.00
#
_symmetry.space_group_name_H-M   'P 1'
#
loop_
_entity.id
_entity.type
_entity.pdbx_description
1 polymer ?
#
loop_
_entity_poly.entity_id
_entity_poly.type
_entity_poly.pdbx_seq_one_letter_code
_entity_poly.pdbx_strand_id
1 'polypeptide(L)'
;MKTITLVVLFAVLVSCQDSKDERAELVRKYREECVEESKVDPTLIDKADAGDFADTRELKCFSKCFYTKAGFFTEKGELLLDVVKAKIPPEHDRERAFAILDLCKDLKGSDGCETAYAIHKCYFQNAHAAQLHKN
;
A
#
# COMPACT_ATOMS: atom_id res chain seq x y z
N MET A 1 -3.44 46.64 35.55
CA MET A 1 -3.56 46.47 34.08
C MET A 1 -2.14 46.31 33.54
N LYS A 2 -1.68 45.23 32.92
CA LYS A 2 -2.24 43.94 32.49
C LYS A 2 -1.10 42.93 32.64
N THR A 3 -1.34 41.82 33.32
CA THR A 3 -0.45 40.65 33.30
C THR A 3 -0.39 40.15 31.86
N ILE A 4 0.77 40.28 31.21
CA ILE A 4 1.01 39.67 29.89
C ILE A 4 1.33 38.21 30.17
N THR A 5 0.28 37.39 30.07
CA THR A 5 0.32 35.94 30.22
C THR A 5 1.27 35.36 29.17
N LEU A 6 2.43 34.93 29.66
CA LEU A 6 3.51 34.26 28.94
C LEU A 6 3.12 32.78 28.77
N VAL A 7 2.10 32.50 27.95
CA VAL A 7 1.63 31.14 27.66
C VAL A 7 1.27 31.01 26.19
N VAL A 8 2.23 31.15 25.28
CA VAL A 8 2.12 30.61 23.91
C VAL A 8 3.52 30.30 23.39
N LEU A 9 4.15 29.25 23.88
CA LEU A 9 5.39 28.73 23.27
C LEU A 9 5.46 27.20 23.28
N PHE A 10 4.30 26.54 23.28
CA PHE A 10 4.18 25.07 23.32
C PHE A 10 3.14 24.54 22.32
N ALA A 11 3.02 25.15 21.14
CA ALA A 11 2.02 24.75 20.14
C ALA A 11 2.57 24.70 18.71
N VAL A 12 3.75 24.11 18.50
CA VAL A 12 4.28 23.84 17.13
C VAL A 12 4.84 22.42 16.99
N LEU A 13 4.33 21.45 17.76
CA LEU A 13 4.68 20.02 17.55
C LEU A 13 3.51 19.16 17.06
N VAL A 14 2.33 19.74 16.82
CA VAL A 14 1.10 19.00 16.43
C VAL A 14 0.76 19.25 14.95
N SER A 15 1.65 18.87 14.02
CA SER A 15 1.31 18.95 12.58
C SER A 15 1.91 17.83 11.72
N CYS A 16 2.40 16.74 12.31
CA CYS A 16 2.90 15.59 11.55
C CYS A 16 2.25 14.24 11.90
N GLN A 17 1.46 14.16 12.98
CA GLN A 17 0.80 12.90 13.38
C GLN A 17 -0.47 12.63 12.59
N ASP A 18 -1.26 13.65 12.27
CA ASP A 18 -2.55 13.51 11.59
C ASP A 18 -2.48 12.71 10.27
N SER A 19 -1.42 12.89 9.47
CA SER A 19 -1.32 12.24 8.15
C SER A 19 -1.02 10.74 8.18
N LYS A 20 -0.34 10.23 9.22
CA LYS A 20 0.00 8.80 9.30
C LYS A 20 -1.18 8.00 9.85
N ASP A 21 -1.86 8.56 10.84
CA ASP A 21 -3.04 7.96 11.45
C ASP A 21 -4.19 7.91 10.44
N GLU A 22 -4.41 8.98 9.66
CA GLU A 22 -5.40 8.98 8.57
C GLU A 22 -5.14 7.89 7.52
N ARG A 23 -3.88 7.70 7.10
CA ARG A 23 -3.51 6.63 6.16
C ARG A 23 -3.75 5.25 6.75
N ALA A 24 -3.41 5.04 8.01
CA ALA A 24 -3.62 3.76 8.68
C ALA A 24 -5.12 3.41 8.75
N GLU A 25 -5.97 4.39 9.06
CA GLU A 25 -7.42 4.24 9.07
C GLU A 25 -7.96 3.90 7.67
N LEU A 26 -7.48 4.56 6.62
CA LEU A 26 -7.86 4.24 5.23
C LEU A 26 -7.44 2.82 4.84
N VAL A 27 -6.21 2.40 5.19
CA VAL A 27 -5.73 1.03 4.93
C VAL A 27 -6.61 0.01 5.65
N ARG A 28 -6.95 0.24 6.92
CA ARG A 28 -7.84 -0.65 7.68
C ARG A 28 -9.21 -0.73 7.01
N LYS A 29 -9.82 0.42 6.69
CA LYS A 29 -11.12 0.50 6.02
C LYS A 29 -11.13 -0.25 4.70
N TYR A 30 -10.15 -0.01 3.82
CA TYR A 30 -10.09 -0.69 2.52
C TYR A 30 -9.88 -2.20 2.69
N ARG A 31 -9.10 -2.63 3.67
CA ARG A 31 -8.93 -4.05 3.98
C ARG A 31 -10.25 -4.69 4.40
N GLU A 32 -10.99 -4.08 5.33
CA GLU A 32 -12.29 -4.57 5.79
C GLU A 32 -13.29 -4.70 4.64
N GLU A 33 -13.46 -3.63 3.85
CA GLU A 33 -14.36 -3.63 2.69
C GLU A 33 -13.97 -4.70 1.64
N CYS A 34 -12.67 -4.88 1.39
CA CYS A 34 -12.21 -5.86 0.40
C CYS A 34 -12.23 -7.30 0.91
N VAL A 35 -12.14 -7.55 2.22
CA VAL A 35 -12.43 -8.87 2.79
C VAL A 35 -13.89 -9.23 2.54
N GLU A 36 -14.80 -8.29 2.77
CA GLU A 36 -16.22 -8.51 2.52
C GLU A 36 -16.53 -8.74 1.04
N GLU A 37 -15.90 -8.00 0.13
CA GLU A 37 -16.13 -8.12 -1.32
C GLU A 37 -15.55 -9.42 -1.89
N SER A 38 -14.31 -9.73 -1.56
CA SER A 38 -13.58 -10.88 -2.13
C SER A 38 -13.89 -12.21 -1.44
N LYS A 39 -14.46 -12.18 -0.22
CA LYS A 39 -14.67 -13.34 0.65
C LYS A 39 -13.37 -14.09 0.98
N VAL A 40 -12.22 -13.41 0.91
CA VAL A 40 -10.93 -13.99 1.29
C VAL A 40 -10.91 -14.31 2.79
N ASP A 41 -10.29 -15.44 3.14
CA ASP A 41 -9.93 -15.75 4.51
C ASP A 41 -8.85 -14.74 4.98
N PRO A 42 -9.10 -13.94 6.04
CA PRO A 42 -8.15 -12.95 6.54
C PRO A 42 -6.75 -13.53 6.83
N THR A 43 -6.66 -14.80 7.21
CA THR A 43 -5.37 -15.45 7.49
C THR A 43 -4.49 -15.56 6.24
N LEU A 44 -5.08 -15.59 5.03
CA LEU A 44 -4.33 -15.55 3.78
C LEU A 44 -3.74 -14.17 3.50
N ILE A 45 -4.41 -13.11 3.95
CA ILE A 45 -3.88 -11.74 3.85
C ILE A 45 -2.71 -11.58 4.82
N ASP A 46 -2.86 -12.05 6.06
CA ASP A 46 -1.79 -11.98 7.08
C ASP A 46 -0.54 -12.73 6.63
N LYS A 47 -0.71 -13.89 5.98
CA LYS A 47 0.39 -14.64 5.36
C LYS A 47 1.03 -13.87 4.21
N ALA A 48 0.24 -13.24 3.34
CA ALA A 48 0.76 -12.44 2.24
C ALA A 48 1.53 -11.21 2.74
N ASP A 49 1.05 -10.56 3.80
CA ASP A 49 1.75 -9.45 4.48
C ASP A 49 3.11 -9.91 5.07
N ALA A 50 3.23 -11.19 5.44
CA ALA A 50 4.47 -11.83 5.87
C ALA A 50 5.32 -12.40 4.70
N GLY A 51 4.86 -12.28 3.45
CA GLY A 51 5.55 -12.74 2.25
C GLY A 51 5.18 -14.13 1.74
N ASP A 52 4.24 -14.82 2.40
CA ASP A 52 3.67 -16.09 1.94
C ASP A 52 2.38 -15.85 1.13
N PHE A 53 2.57 -15.72 -0.17
CA PHE A 53 1.48 -15.43 -1.12
C PHE A 53 0.83 -16.73 -1.62
N ALA A 54 -0.27 -17.11 -0.99
CA ALA A 54 -1.13 -18.19 -1.45
C ALA A 54 -1.68 -17.92 -2.86
N ASP A 55 -1.87 -18.97 -3.65
CA ASP A 55 -2.39 -18.89 -5.02
C ASP A 55 -3.90 -19.16 -5.04
N THR A 56 -4.68 -18.26 -4.43
CA THR A 56 -6.15 -18.37 -4.35
C THR A 56 -6.85 -17.25 -5.09
N ARG A 57 -8.03 -17.54 -5.64
CA ARG A 57 -8.82 -16.57 -6.40
C ARG A 57 -9.23 -15.37 -5.53
N GLU A 58 -9.61 -15.65 -4.30
CA GLU A 58 -10.11 -14.69 -3.32
C GLU A 58 -9.00 -13.71 -2.93
N LEU A 59 -7.78 -14.21 -2.66
CA LEU A 59 -6.65 -13.35 -2.32
C LEU A 59 -6.24 -12.45 -3.49
N LYS A 60 -6.28 -12.97 -4.72
CA LYS A 60 -5.99 -12.17 -5.91
C LYS A 60 -6.99 -11.05 -6.11
N CYS A 61 -8.28 -11.34 -5.93
CA CYS A 61 -9.31 -10.32 -6.04
C CYS A 61 -9.32 -9.35 -4.86
N PHE A 62 -8.92 -9.80 -3.66
CA PHE A 62 -8.62 -8.90 -2.55
C PHE A 62 -7.55 -7.87 -2.94
N SER A 63 -6.42 -8.31 -3.53
CA SER A 63 -5.37 -7.39 -3.98
C SER A 63 -5.90 -6.34 -4.96
N LYS A 64 -6.69 -6.77 -5.96
CA LYS A 64 -7.31 -5.84 -6.92
C LYS A 64 -8.23 -4.84 -6.22
N CYS A 65 -9.17 -5.31 -5.40
CA CYS A 65 -10.10 -4.45 -4.68
C CYS A 65 -9.36 -3.39 -3.86
N PHE A 66 -8.35 -3.82 -3.07
CA PHE A 66 -7.59 -2.93 -2.21
C PHE A 66 -6.88 -1.84 -3.03
N TYR A 67 -6.21 -2.23 -4.10
CA TYR A 67 -5.46 -1.29 -4.93
C TYR A 67 -6.32 -0.39 -5.79
N THR A 68 -7.51 -0.85 -6.19
CA THR A 68 -8.51 0.02 -6.84
C THR A 68 -9.01 1.08 -5.87
N LYS A 69 -9.38 0.71 -4.63
CA LYS A 69 -9.83 1.67 -3.60
C LYS A 69 -8.74 2.67 -3.20
N ALA A 70 -7.48 2.23 -3.17
CA ALA A 70 -6.32 3.11 -2.94
C ALA A 70 -6.06 4.08 -4.12
N GLY A 71 -6.70 3.86 -5.27
CA GLY A 71 -6.54 4.65 -6.49
C GLY A 71 -5.32 4.29 -7.33
N PHE A 72 -4.81 3.07 -7.19
CA PHE A 72 -3.62 2.58 -7.89
C PHE A 72 -3.94 1.68 -9.07
N PHE A 73 -5.14 1.11 -9.11
CA PHE A 73 -5.62 0.30 -10.21
C PHE A 73 -6.96 0.84 -10.72
N THR A 74 -7.22 0.66 -12.01
CA THR A 74 -8.56 0.85 -12.58
C THR A 74 -9.47 -0.33 -12.23
N GLU A 75 -10.78 -0.17 -12.39
CA GLU A 75 -11.75 -1.26 -12.24
C GLU A 75 -11.48 -2.46 -13.16
N LYS A 76 -10.79 -2.23 -14.28
CA LYS A 76 -10.38 -3.27 -15.22
C LYS A 76 -9.11 -4.01 -14.80
N GLY A 77 -8.44 -3.55 -13.73
CA GLY A 77 -7.19 -4.13 -13.24
C GLY A 77 -5.95 -3.60 -13.96
N GLU A 78 -5.98 -2.36 -14.46
CA GLU A 78 -4.82 -1.70 -15.05
C GLU A 78 -4.12 -0.83 -14.01
N LEU A 79 -2.79 -0.94 -13.91
CA LEU A 79 -1.96 -0.16 -13.00
C LEU A 79 -1.90 1.32 -13.44
N LEU A 80 -2.20 2.23 -12.52
CA LEU A 80 -2.06 3.68 -12.68
C LEU A 80 -0.65 4.12 -12.23
N LEU A 81 0.36 3.79 -13.02
CA LEU A 81 1.78 3.93 -12.65
C LEU A 81 2.15 5.33 -12.14
N ASP A 82 1.72 6.37 -12.85
CA ASP A 82 2.05 7.76 -12.49
C ASP A 82 1.46 8.16 -11.14
N VAL A 83 0.25 7.67 -10.82
CA VAL A 83 -0.41 7.90 -9.53
C VAL A 83 0.36 7.19 -8.42
N VAL A 84 0.78 5.95 -8.65
CA VAL A 84 1.58 5.20 -7.68
C VAL A 84 2.91 5.92 -7.41
N LYS A 85 3.63 6.32 -8.45
CA LYS A 85 4.92 7.04 -8.31
C LYS A 85 4.74 8.35 -7.55
N ALA A 86 3.66 9.09 -7.79
CA ALA A 86 3.35 10.33 -7.09
C ALA A 86 2.97 10.13 -5.62
N LYS A 87 2.34 9.01 -5.26
CA LYS A 87 1.94 8.70 -3.87
C LYS A 87 3.04 8.10 -3.00
N ILE A 88 4.18 7.69 -3.57
CA ILE A 88 5.31 7.20 -2.76
C ILE A 88 5.91 8.37 -1.96
N PRO A 89 5.88 8.33 -0.62
CA PRO A 89 6.38 9.42 0.21
C PRO A 89 7.88 9.67 0.01
N PRO A 90 8.33 10.94 0.06
CA PRO A 90 9.73 11.30 -0.17
C PRO A 90 10.71 10.76 0.88
N GLU A 91 10.22 10.39 2.07
CA GLU A 91 11.01 9.75 3.12
C GLU A 91 11.41 8.29 2.81
N HIS A 92 10.78 7.66 1.82
CA HIS A 92 11.18 6.35 1.33
C HIS A 92 12.24 6.45 0.23
N ASP A 93 12.95 5.35 -0.01
CA ASP A 93 13.87 5.20 -1.14
C ASP A 93 13.08 5.14 -2.46
N ARG A 94 12.73 6.32 -2.99
CA ARG A 94 11.92 6.47 -4.21
C ARG A 94 12.62 5.93 -5.43
N GLU A 95 13.94 6.09 -5.53
CA GLU A 95 14.71 5.57 -6.67
C GLU A 95 14.57 4.05 -6.74
N ARG A 96 14.79 3.36 -5.61
CA ARG A 96 14.60 1.92 -5.53
C ARG A 96 13.14 1.50 -5.76
N ALA A 97 12.19 2.21 -5.17
CA ALA A 97 10.77 1.90 -5.36
C ALA A 97 10.36 2.03 -6.84
N PHE A 98 10.84 3.06 -7.54
CA PHE A 98 10.57 3.27 -8.95
C PHE A 98 11.22 2.21 -9.82
N ALA A 99 12.47 1.83 -9.53
CA ALA A 99 13.15 0.74 -10.23
C ALA A 99 12.37 -0.58 -10.12
N ILE A 100 11.87 -0.91 -8.93
CA ILE A 100 11.04 -2.12 -8.73
C ILE A 100 9.71 -2.01 -9.49
N LEU A 101 9.04 -0.85 -9.44
CA LEU A 101 7.82 -0.63 -10.21
C LEU A 101 8.04 -0.82 -11.71
N ASP A 102 9.15 -0.31 -12.24
CA ASP A 102 9.49 -0.45 -13.66
C ASP A 102 9.79 -1.92 -14.04
N LEU A 103 10.27 -2.75 -13.11
CA LEU A 103 10.41 -4.21 -13.31
C LEU A 103 9.07 -4.95 -13.30
N CYS A 104 8.11 -4.51 -12.49
CA CYS A 104 6.88 -5.26 -12.22
C CYS A 104 5.66 -4.78 -13.03
N LYS A 105 5.64 -3.53 -13.51
CA LYS A 105 4.44 -2.86 -14.07
C LYS A 105 3.77 -3.57 -15.25
N ASP A 106 4.55 -4.31 -16.04
CA ASP A 106 4.08 -4.95 -17.27
C ASP A 106 3.59 -6.38 -17.05
N LEU A 107 3.62 -6.87 -15.80
CA LEU A 107 3.01 -8.16 -15.46
C LEU A 107 1.51 -8.14 -15.73
N LYS A 108 1.02 -9.19 -16.39
CA LYS A 108 -0.39 -9.39 -16.72
C LYS A 108 -0.80 -10.79 -16.32
N GLY A 109 -2.02 -10.90 -15.79
CA GLY A 109 -2.71 -12.16 -15.55
C GLY A 109 -3.87 -12.37 -16.52
N SER A 110 -4.64 -13.44 -16.31
CA SER A 110 -5.82 -13.71 -17.15
C SER A 110 -6.97 -12.72 -16.93
N ASP A 111 -6.98 -12.01 -15.80
CA ASP A 111 -7.90 -10.91 -15.52
C ASP A 111 -7.28 -9.84 -14.60
N GLY A 112 -8.09 -8.87 -14.18
CA GLY A 112 -7.64 -7.79 -13.32
C GLY A 112 -7.22 -8.22 -11.91
N CYS A 113 -7.77 -9.31 -11.36
CA CYS A 113 -7.36 -9.83 -10.06
C CYS A 113 -5.97 -10.48 -10.16
N GLU A 114 -5.77 -11.32 -11.17
CA GLU A 114 -4.50 -11.97 -11.45
C GLU A 114 -3.40 -10.92 -11.73
N THR A 115 -3.73 -9.87 -12.48
CA THR A 115 -2.81 -8.77 -12.80
C THR A 115 -2.40 -7.99 -11.56
N ALA A 116 -3.36 -7.56 -10.73
CA ALA A 116 -3.06 -6.80 -9.51
C ALA A 116 -2.22 -7.62 -8.53
N TYR A 117 -2.56 -8.89 -8.35
CA TYR A 117 -1.80 -9.81 -7.50
C TYR A 117 -0.38 -10.03 -8.00
N ALA A 118 -0.19 -10.27 -9.30
CA ALA A 118 1.14 -10.51 -9.87
C ALA A 118 2.06 -9.31 -9.68
N ILE A 119 1.55 -8.10 -9.95
CA ILE A 119 2.29 -6.85 -9.75
C ILE A 119 2.63 -6.65 -8.28
N HIS A 120 1.67 -6.87 -7.37
CA HIS A 120 1.88 -6.73 -5.93
C HIS A 120 2.93 -7.70 -5.40
N LYS A 121 2.80 -8.99 -5.72
CA LYS A 121 3.75 -10.04 -5.31
C LYS A 121 5.16 -9.74 -5.82
N CYS A 122 5.29 -9.34 -7.10
CA CYS A 122 6.57 -8.93 -7.68
C CYS A 122 7.19 -7.75 -6.93
N TYR A 123 6.39 -6.71 -6.65
CA TYR A 123 6.87 -5.54 -5.92
C TYR A 123 7.33 -5.91 -4.51
N PHE A 124 6.53 -6.68 -3.78
CA PHE A 124 6.86 -7.13 -2.42
C PHE A 124 8.18 -7.91 -2.40
N GLN A 125 8.32 -8.91 -3.27
CA GLN A 125 9.50 -9.76 -3.31
C GLN A 125 10.78 -8.96 -3.59
N ASN A 126 10.75 -8.03 -4.55
CA ASN A 126 11.93 -7.20 -4.87
C ASN A 126 12.21 -6.11 -3.82
N ALA A 127 11.17 -5.61 -3.15
CA ALA A 127 11.33 -4.66 -2.04
C ALA A 127 11.96 -5.32 -0.80
N HIS A 128 11.68 -6.61 -0.56
CA HIS A 128 12.21 -7.37 0.57
C HIS A 128 13.47 -8.19 0.23
N ALA A 129 13.75 -8.48 -1.05
CA ALA A 129 14.95 -9.21 -1.46
C ALA A 129 16.25 -8.52 -1.01
N ALA A 130 16.33 -7.19 -0.98
CA ALA A 130 17.53 -6.51 -0.49
C ALA A 130 17.67 -6.51 1.04
N GLN A 131 16.70 -7.05 1.79
CA GLN A 131 16.87 -7.32 3.23
C GLN A 131 17.50 -8.70 3.50
N LEU A 132 17.51 -9.62 2.50
CA LEU A 132 18.10 -10.95 2.64
C LEU A 132 19.64 -10.96 2.58
N HIS A 133 20.27 -9.88 2.11
CA HIS A 133 21.74 -9.73 2.06
C HIS A 133 22.32 -8.90 3.23
N LYS A 134 21.52 -8.61 4.27
CA LYS A 134 21.96 -7.88 5.46
C LYS A 134 22.26 -8.77 6.68
N ASN A 135 22.29 -10.09 6.52
CA ASN A 135 22.77 -11.05 7.52
C ASN A 135 24.14 -11.59 7.16
#